data_AF-A0A6I3HB43-F1
#
_entry.id   AF-A0A6I3HB43-F1
#
_cell.length_a   1.000
_cell.length_b   1.000
_cell.length_c   1.000
_cell.angle_alpha   90.00
_cell.angle_beta   90.00
_cell.angle_gamma   90.00
#
_symmetry.space_group_name_H-M   'P 1'
#
loop_
_entity.id
_entity.type
_entity.pdbx_description
1 polymer ?
#
loop_
_entity_poly.entity_id
_entity_poly.type
_entity_poly.pdbx_seq_one_letter_code
_entity_poly.pdbx_strand_id
1 'polypeptide(L)'
;MWSLLRRNSAFRKLFTAQVISYGGDWFAAVAAIGLLLDATGSDFLASAFWVAQTLPTFVMGPIAGPVADRFDRRKVLILASSAQAAAALLFLLAGHGMPWIVFVAQGGVTALGSFFGPAAQAGIPNIVEEEDLATATSMMG
;
A
#
# COMPACT_ATOMS: atom_id res chain seq x y z
N MET A 1 7.81 9.27 21.07
CA MET A 1 8.04 8.48 19.82
C MET A 1 8.56 7.07 20.11
N TRP A 2 9.83 6.87 20.48
CA TRP A 2 10.40 5.52 20.75
C TRP A 2 9.79 4.79 21.97
N SER A 3 9.32 5.54 22.96
CA SER A 3 8.60 4.99 24.13
C SER A 3 7.28 4.32 23.73
N LEU A 4 6.53 4.95 22.82
CA LEU A 4 5.21 4.51 22.35
C LEU A 4 5.31 3.17 21.59
N LEU A 5 6.31 3.02 20.70
CA LEU A 5 6.61 1.75 20.02
C LEU A 5 7.01 0.61 20.98
N ARG A 6 7.69 0.93 22.07
CA ARG A 6 8.10 -0.09 23.05
C ARG A 6 6.94 -0.51 23.94
N ARG A 7 6.13 0.44 24.41
CA ARG A 7 5.02 0.26 25.36
C ARG A 7 3.79 -0.36 24.71
N ASN A 8 3.44 0.06 23.49
CA ASN A 8 2.20 -0.35 22.85
C ASN A 8 2.46 -1.38 21.73
N SER A 9 2.20 -2.66 22.04
CA SER A 9 2.43 -3.76 21.09
C SER A 9 1.52 -3.71 19.86
N ALA A 10 0.31 -3.17 19.98
CA ALA A 10 -0.63 -3.04 18.88
C ALA A 10 -0.22 -1.91 17.93
N PHE A 11 0.17 -0.75 18.47
CA PHE A 11 0.73 0.34 17.67
C PHE A 11 2.02 -0.09 16.97
N ARG A 12 2.92 -0.80 17.66
CA ARG A 12 4.15 -1.33 17.05
C ARG A 12 3.86 -2.24 15.86
N LYS A 13 2.87 -3.14 15.97
CA LYS A 13 2.47 -4.02 14.86
C LYS A 13 1.93 -3.21 13.68
N LEU A 14 1.07 -2.22 13.93
CA LEU A 14 0.53 -1.36 12.89
C LEU A 14 1.62 -0.54 12.19
N PHE A 15 2.51 0.09 12.96
CA PHE A 15 3.63 0.85 12.44
C PHE A 15 4.58 -0.02 11.61
N THR A 16 4.92 -1.21 12.09
CA THR A 16 5.80 -2.15 11.35
C THR A 16 5.13 -2.63 10.06
N ALA A 17 3.83 -2.93 10.10
CA ALA A 17 3.06 -3.30 8.91
C ALA A 17 3.06 -2.17 7.87
N GLN A 18 2.86 -0.92 8.30
CA GLN A 18 2.91 0.24 7.43
C GLN A 18 4.29 0.41 6.77
N VAL A 19 5.36 0.33 7.54
CA VAL A 19 6.73 0.43 7.01
C VAL A 19 7.01 -0.67 5.98
N ILE A 20 6.59 -1.91 6.27
CA ILE A 20 6.77 -3.03 5.34
C ILE A 20 5.93 -2.84 4.08
N SER A 21 4.67 -2.42 4.19
CA SER A 21 3.79 -2.20 3.03
C SER A 21 4.32 -1.09 2.13
N TYR A 22 4.61 0.09 2.68
CA TYR A 22 5.14 1.19 1.87
C TYR A 22 6.52 0.86 1.30
N GLY A 23 7.41 0.27 2.11
CA GLY A 23 8.71 -0.17 1.63
C GLY A 23 8.58 -1.17 0.47
N GLY A 24 7.69 -2.15 0.63
CA GLY A 24 7.37 -3.14 -0.40
C GLY A 24 6.85 -2.52 -1.69
N ASP A 25 5.95 -1.54 -1.60
CA ASP A 25 5.42 -0.82 -2.76
C ASP A 25 6.51 -0.06 -3.51
N TRP A 26 7.45 0.57 -2.80
CA TRP A 26 8.59 1.26 -3.42
C TRP A 26 9.56 0.28 -4.09
N PHE A 27 9.89 -0.85 -3.44
CA PHE A 27 10.73 -1.87 -4.05
C PHE A 27 10.07 -2.50 -5.28
N ALA A 28 8.76 -2.79 -5.21
CA ALA A 28 7.99 -3.29 -6.33
C ALA A 28 7.97 -2.28 -7.48
N ALA A 29 7.85 -0.98 -7.20
CA ALA A 29 7.88 0.06 -8.23
C ALA A 29 9.23 0.13 -8.96
N VAL A 30 10.34 0.13 -8.22
CA VAL A 30 11.68 0.13 -8.83
C VAL A 30 11.89 -1.12 -9.68
N ALA A 31 11.52 -2.29 -9.17
CA ALA A 31 11.64 -3.55 -9.90
C ALA A 31 10.76 -3.59 -11.16
N ALA A 32 9.53 -3.09 -11.07
CA ALA A 32 8.58 -3.04 -12.17
C ALA A 32 9.04 -2.11 -13.31
N ILE A 33 9.59 -0.94 -12.96
CA ILE A 33 10.16 -0.01 -13.94
C ILE A 33 11.38 -0.64 -14.63
N GLY A 34 12.28 -1.26 -13.86
CA GLY A 34 13.43 -1.99 -14.41
C GLY A 34 12.99 -3.09 -15.38
N LEU A 35 12.00 -3.89 -14.98
CA LEU A 35 11.45 -4.95 -15.81
C LEU A 35 10.82 -4.43 -17.12
N LEU A 36 10.12 -3.29 -17.07
CA LEU A 36 9.57 -2.66 -18.28
C LEU A 36 10.67 -2.17 -19.22
N LEU A 37 11.71 -1.54 -18.67
CA LEU A 37 12.84 -1.07 -19.46
C LEU A 37 13.60 -2.25 -20.10
N ASP A 38 13.88 -3.30 -19.33
CA ASP A 38 14.59 -4.48 -19.83
C ASP A 38 13.77 -5.23 -20.89
N ALA A 39 12.44 -5.32 -20.71
CA ALA A 39 11.57 -6.05 -21.63
C ALA A 39 11.21 -5.28 -22.91
N THR A 40 11.17 -3.94 -22.86
CA THR A 40 10.63 -3.12 -23.97
C THR A 40 11.61 -2.08 -24.52
N GLY A 41 12.62 -1.67 -23.75
CA GLY A 41 13.53 -0.57 -24.08
C GLY A 41 12.84 0.80 -24.19
N SER A 42 11.59 0.93 -23.76
CA SER A 42 10.75 2.10 -24.03
C SER A 42 10.55 2.97 -22.78
N ASP A 43 11.21 4.13 -22.75
CA ASP A 43 11.05 5.16 -21.71
C ASP A 43 9.60 5.64 -21.56
N PHE A 44 8.83 5.60 -22.65
CA PHE A 44 7.41 5.92 -22.62
C PHE A 44 6.61 4.95 -21.73
N LEU A 45 6.91 3.65 -21.77
CA LEU A 45 6.19 2.64 -20.98
C LEU A 45 6.62 2.70 -19.51
N ALA A 46 7.90 2.96 -19.25
CA ALA A 46 8.40 3.26 -17.91
C ALA A 46 7.75 4.52 -17.31
N SER A 47 7.46 5.53 -18.14
CA SER A 47 6.73 6.73 -17.69
C SER A 47 5.25 6.44 -17.46
N ALA A 48 4.61 5.66 -18.34
CA ALA A 48 3.23 5.24 -18.22
C ALA A 48 2.97 4.41 -16.94
N PHE A 49 3.99 3.71 -16.43
CA PHE A 49 3.92 3.00 -15.15
C PHE A 49 3.47 3.91 -14.00
N TRP A 50 3.99 5.14 -13.92
CA TRP A 50 3.59 6.09 -12.88
C TRP A 50 2.11 6.49 -12.96
N VAL A 51 1.58 6.56 -14.18
CA VAL A 51 0.15 6.78 -14.40
C VAL A 51 -0.64 5.57 -13.90
N ALA A 52 -0.23 4.35 -14.24
CA ALA A 52 -0.87 3.12 -13.77
C ALA A 52 -0.77 2.89 -12.26
N GLN A 53 0.27 3.42 -11.61
CA GLN A 53 0.38 3.44 -10.15
C GLN A 53 -0.62 4.43 -9.52
N THR A 54 -0.72 5.64 -10.08
CA THR A 54 -1.44 6.76 -9.44
C THR A 54 -2.95 6.71 -9.71
N LEU A 55 -3.33 6.37 -10.94
CA LEU A 55 -4.72 6.39 -11.39
C LEU A 55 -5.65 5.52 -10.51
N PRO A 56 -5.30 4.28 -10.13
CA PRO A 56 -6.18 3.45 -9.32
C PRO A 56 -6.35 4.00 -7.92
N THR A 57 -5.29 4.53 -7.30
CA THR A 57 -5.38 5.19 -5.98
C THR A 57 -6.33 6.39 -6.03
N PHE A 58 -6.26 7.19 -7.10
CA PHE A 58 -7.16 8.33 -7.29
C PHE A 58 -8.62 7.90 -7.44
N VAL A 59 -8.88 6.85 -8.23
CA VAL A 59 -10.23 6.31 -8.45
C VAL A 59 -10.78 5.64 -7.20
N MET A 60 -9.94 4.92 -6.44
CA MET A 60 -10.36 4.16 -5.26
C MET A 60 -10.43 5.02 -4.00
N GLY A 61 -9.76 6.18 -3.94
CA GLY A 61 -9.75 7.08 -2.78
C GLY A 61 -11.15 7.41 -2.22
N PRO A 62 -12.12 7.86 -3.06
CA PRO A 62 -13.49 8.13 -2.62
C PRO A 62 -14.25 6.92 -2.06
N ILE A 63 -13.83 5.70 -2.42
CA ILE A 63 -14.43 4.45 -1.96
C ILE A 63 -13.74 3.98 -0.67
N ALA A 64 -12.42 4.15 -0.60
CA ALA A 64 -11.60 3.69 0.50
C ALA A 64 -11.97 4.34 1.84
N GLY A 65 -12.27 5.64 1.85
CA GLY A 65 -12.68 6.37 3.06
C GLY A 65 -13.96 5.80 3.70
N PRO A 66 -15.12 5.82 2.99
CA PRO A 66 -16.36 5.27 3.53
C PRO A 66 -16.28 3.79 3.93
N VAL A 67 -15.48 3.00 3.22
CA VAL A 67 -15.23 1.59 3.58
C VAL A 67 -14.45 1.49 4.90
N ALA A 68 -13.41 2.29 5.09
CA ALA A 68 -12.66 2.33 6.35
C ALA A 68 -13.51 2.80 7.54
N ASP A 69 -14.48 3.67 7.30
CA ASP A 69 -15.37 4.19 8.36
C ASP A 69 -16.49 3.21 8.74
N ARG A 70 -17.02 2.45 7.77
CA ARG A 70 -18.18 1.57 7.98
C ARG A 70 -17.83 0.15 8.43
N PHE A 71 -16.65 -0.34 8.07
CA PHE A 71 -16.24 -1.70 8.35
C PHE A 71 -15.20 -1.77 9.48
N ASP A 72 -15.01 -2.98 10.04
CA ASP A 72 -13.97 -3.23 11.02
C ASP A 72 -12.59 -2.96 10.40
N ARG A 73 -11.91 -1.92 10.88
CA ARG A 73 -10.61 -1.46 10.38
C ARG A 73 -9.58 -2.58 10.35
N ARG A 74 -9.57 -3.48 11.34
CA ARG A 74 -8.63 -4.59 11.38
C ARG A 74 -8.88 -5.58 10.25
N LYS A 75 -10.15 -5.86 9.94
CA LYS A 75 -10.52 -6.73 8.81
C LYS A 75 -10.19 -6.07 7.48
N VAL A 76 -10.46 -4.77 7.33
CA VAL A 76 -10.10 -4.00 6.12
C VAL A 76 -8.60 -4.05 5.87
N LEU A 77 -7.78 -3.78 6.89
CA LEU A 77 -6.32 -3.84 6.78
C LEU A 77 -5.83 -5.23 6.36
N ILE A 78 -6.32 -6.30 7.02
CA ILE A 78 -5.90 -7.67 6.70
C ILE A 78 -6.30 -8.05 5.28
N LEU A 79 -7.55 -7.76 4.87
CA LEU A 79 -8.05 -8.08 3.54
C LEU A 79 -7.32 -7.29 2.45
N ALA A 80 -7.13 -5.98 2.65
CA ALA A 80 -6.41 -5.13 1.71
C ALA A 80 -4.96 -5.58 1.53
N SER A 81 -4.22 -5.80 2.62
CA SER A 81 -2.83 -6.29 2.54
C SER A 81 -2.73 -7.69 1.93
N SER A 82 -3.68 -8.59 2.24
CA SER A 82 -3.68 -9.95 1.66
C SER A 82 -3.98 -9.90 0.16
N ALA A 83 -4.93 -9.06 -0.26
CA ALA A 83 -5.27 -8.87 -1.67
C ALA A 83 -4.13 -8.18 -2.43
N GLN A 84 -3.47 -7.19 -1.82
CA GLN A 84 -2.29 -6.54 -2.39
C GLN A 84 -1.14 -7.53 -2.60
N ALA A 85 -0.88 -8.40 -1.61
CA ALA A 85 0.11 -9.46 -1.75
C ALA A 85 -0.26 -10.45 -2.87
N ALA A 86 -1.53 -10.83 -2.99
CA ALA A 86 -2.01 -11.68 -4.07
C ALA A 86 -1.86 -11.02 -5.45
N ALA A 87 -2.15 -9.72 -5.55
CA ALA A 87 -1.94 -8.95 -6.78
C ALA A 87 -0.46 -8.84 -7.15
N ALA A 88 0.43 -8.70 -6.16
CA ALA A 88 1.87 -8.67 -6.38
C ALA A 88 2.43 -9.99 -6.95
N LEU A 89 1.78 -11.14 -6.70
CA LEU A 89 2.19 -12.41 -7.32
C LEU A 89 2.07 -12.39 -8.85
N LEU A 90 1.24 -11.49 -9.42
CA LEU A 90 1.16 -11.32 -10.88
C LEU A 90 2.48 -10.85 -11.49
N PHE A 91 3.35 -10.17 -10.73
CA PHE A 91 4.68 -9.80 -11.22
C PHE A 91 5.54 -11.02 -11.61
N LEU A 92 5.30 -12.19 -11.02
CA LEU A 92 6.01 -13.42 -11.38
C LEU A 92 5.72 -13.86 -12.83
N LEU A 93 4.56 -13.47 -13.37
CA LEU A 93 4.17 -13.80 -14.75
C LEU A 93 4.72 -12.79 -15.78
N ALA A 94 5.19 -11.62 -15.34
CA ALA A 94 5.64 -10.56 -16.23
C ALA A 94 6.94 -10.89 -16.97
N GLY A 95 7.73 -11.87 -16.50
CA GLY A 95 8.96 -12.32 -17.14
C GLY A 95 8.79 -13.09 -18.47
N HIS A 96 7.57 -13.50 -18.84
CA HIS A 96 7.31 -14.31 -20.03
C HIS A 96 7.06 -13.49 -21.32
N GLY A 97 7.64 -12.29 -21.43
CA GLY A 97 7.48 -11.42 -22.61
C GLY A 97 6.11 -10.72 -22.69
N MET A 98 5.41 -10.58 -21.55
CA MET A 98 4.11 -9.92 -21.45
C MET A 98 4.20 -8.66 -20.56
N PRO A 99 4.76 -7.55 -21.07
CA PRO A 99 4.99 -6.33 -20.27
C PRO A 99 3.69 -5.68 -19.76
N TRP A 100 2.54 -5.95 -20.39
CA TRP A 100 1.24 -5.46 -19.95
C TRP A 100 0.85 -5.98 -18.55
N ILE A 101 1.36 -7.15 -18.14
CA ILE A 101 1.10 -7.73 -16.82
C ILE A 101 1.63 -6.83 -15.71
N VAL A 102 2.73 -6.10 -15.95
CA VAL A 102 3.29 -5.13 -14.99
C VAL A 102 2.26 -4.06 -14.65
N PHE A 103 1.54 -3.55 -15.64
CA PHE A 103 0.53 -2.51 -15.44
C PHE A 103 -0.70 -3.03 -14.68
N VAL A 104 -1.14 -4.26 -14.98
CA VAL A 104 -2.27 -4.89 -14.29
C VAL A 104 -1.91 -5.24 -12.85
N ALA A 105 -0.73 -5.81 -12.63
CA ALA A 105 -0.21 -6.12 -11.31
C ALA A 105 -0.08 -4.85 -10.46
N GLN A 106 0.61 -3.83 -10.99
CA GLN A 106 0.79 -2.57 -10.30
C GLN A 106 -0.54 -1.88 -10.01
N GLY A 107 -1.44 -1.82 -10.99
CA GLY A 107 -2.72 -1.16 -10.82
C GLY A 107 -3.59 -1.86 -9.78
N GLY A 108 -3.54 -3.20 -9.71
CA GLY A 108 -4.20 -3.98 -8.67
C GLY A 108 -3.59 -3.73 -7.29
N VAL A 109 -2.26 -3.73 -7.19
CA VAL A 109 -1.53 -3.43 -5.94
C VAL A 109 -1.94 -2.07 -5.40
N THR A 110 -1.92 -1.02 -6.22
CA THR A 110 -2.25 0.34 -5.75
C THR A 110 -3.74 0.55 -5.47
N ALA A 111 -4.62 -0.05 -6.27
CA ALA A 111 -6.06 -0.03 -6.03
C ALA A 111 -6.43 -0.67 -4.69
N LEU A 112 -5.77 -1.78 -4.32
CA LEU A 112 -6.03 -2.48 -3.07
C LEU A 112 -5.31 -1.81 -1.89
N GLY A 113 -4.10 -1.29 -2.12
CA GLY A 113 -3.33 -0.53 -1.15
C GLY A 113 -4.00 0.78 -0.73
N SER A 114 -4.84 1.39 -1.57
CA SER A 114 -5.52 2.67 -1.25
C SER A 114 -6.43 2.58 -0.03
N PHE A 115 -6.87 1.37 0.35
CA PHE A 115 -7.68 1.14 1.55
C PHE A 115 -6.86 1.14 2.85
N PHE A 116 -5.55 0.90 2.76
CA PHE A 116 -4.68 0.75 3.92
C PHE A 116 -4.54 2.07 4.69
N GLY A 117 -4.22 3.16 3.99
CA GLY A 117 -3.99 4.48 4.62
C GLY A 117 -5.18 4.95 5.48
N PRO A 118 -6.40 5.08 4.91
CA PRO A 118 -7.58 5.49 5.66
C PRO A 118 -7.92 4.53 6.81
N ALA A 119 -7.84 3.21 6.60
CA ALA A 119 -8.14 2.22 7.64
C ALA A 119 -7.11 2.25 8.78
N ALA A 120 -5.83 2.47 8.48
CA ALA A 120 -4.77 2.60 9.46
C ALA A 120 -4.98 3.87 10.30
N GLN A 121 -5.22 5.02 9.66
CA GLN A 121 -5.45 6.29 10.36
C GLN A 121 -6.71 6.26 11.23
N ALA A 122 -7.82 5.70 10.73
CA ALA A 122 -9.03 5.50 11.53
C ALA A 122 -8.84 4.47 12.68
N GLY A 123 -7.84 3.60 12.57
CA GLY A 123 -7.48 2.61 13.58
C GLY A 123 -6.70 3.18 14.76
N ILE A 124 -5.88 4.22 14.55
CA ILE A 124 -4.97 4.78 15.56
C ILE A 124 -5.68 5.13 16.87
N PRO A 125 -6.82 5.86 16.88
CA PRO A 125 -7.46 6.27 18.13
C PRO A 125 -8.01 5.12 18.97
N ASN A 126 -8.19 3.94 18.39
CA ASN A 126 -8.64 2.75 19.13
C ASN A 126 -7.47 1.99 19.77
N ILE A 127 -6.24 2.34 19.43
CA ILE A 127 -5.03 1.59 19.78
C ILE A 127 -4.15 2.38 20.77
N VAL A 128 -4.16 3.71 20.70
CA VAL A 128 -3.33 4.58 21.54
C VAL A 128 -4.18 5.40 22.52
N GLU A 129 -3.58 5.82 23.62
CA GLU A 129 -4.21 6.72 24.58
C GLU A 129 -4.29 8.15 24.02
N GLU A 130 -5.20 8.97 24.56
CA GLU A 130 -5.47 10.32 24.04
C GLU A 130 -4.23 11.22 24.04
N GLU A 131 -3.38 11.09 25.07
CA GLU A 131 -2.09 11.78 25.20
C GLU A 131 -1.07 11.38 24.12
N ASP A 132 -1.18 10.16 23.60
CA ASP A 132 -0.27 9.58 22.61
C ASP A 132 -0.77 9.79 21.16
N LEU A 133 -2.02 10.27 20.95
CA LEU A 133 -2.64 10.44 19.63
C LEU A 133 -1.82 11.30 18.67
N ALA A 134 -1.40 12.50 19.11
CA ALA A 134 -0.64 13.41 18.25
C ALA A 134 0.71 12.80 17.83
N THR A 135 1.37 12.08 18.75
CA THR A 135 2.62 11.35 18.45
C THR A 135 2.36 10.20 17.50
N ALA A 136 1.29 9.43 17.71
CA ALA A 136 0.93 8.30 16.86
C ALA A 136 0.57 8.72 15.44
N THR A 137 -0.27 9.75 15.28
CA THR A 137 -0.67 10.29 13.97
C THR A 137 0.51 10.89 13.22
N SER A 138 1.41 11.62 13.89
CA SER A 138 2.63 12.17 13.25
C SER A 138 3.66 11.10 12.85
N MET A 139 3.64 9.93 13.49
CA MET A 139 4.48 8.80 13.06
C MET A 139 3.88 8.03 11.87
N MET A 140 2.58 8.16 11.64
CA MET A 140 1.81 7.39 10.65
C MET A 140 1.41 8.20 9.43
N GLY A 141 1.42 9.54 9.52
CA GLY A 141 1.24 10.47 8.40
C GLY A 141 2.54 10.73 7.66
#